data_AF-A0AA38JS73-F1
#
_entry.id   AF-A0AA38JS73-F1
#
_cell.length_a   1.000
_cell.length_b   1.000
_cell.length_c   1.000
_cell.angle_alpha   90.00
_cell.angle_beta   90.00
_cell.angle_gamma   90.00
#
_symmetry.space_group_name_H-M   'P 1'
#
loop_
_entity.id
_entity.type
_entity.pdbx_description
1 polymer ?
#
loop_
_entity_poly.entity_id
_entity_poly.type
_entity_poly.pdbx_seq_one_letter_code
_entity_poly.pdbx_strand_id
1 'polypeptide(L)'
;MEMAFLCKKCRKAFYKDMEKYEESDEFCPYCDNHYVIEAKTPQAVVGFEGEDARIDARMLKDERIKPQNNHTVFTMDPDEEAALLDF
;
A
#
# COMPACT_ATOMS: atom_id res chain seq x y z
N MET A 1 5.50 -32.03 23.36
CA MET A 1 5.79 -30.72 23.98
C MET A 1 4.49 -29.95 24.04
N GLU A 2 3.88 -29.82 25.22
CA GLU A 2 2.59 -29.16 25.36
C GLU A 2 2.74 -27.64 25.52
N MET A 3 1.95 -26.88 24.77
CA MET A 3 1.86 -25.42 24.86
C MET A 3 0.44 -24.99 25.22
N ALA A 4 0.33 -23.94 26.04
CA ALA A 4 -0.93 -23.33 26.42
C ALA A 4 -1.19 -22.07 25.59
N PHE A 5 -2.33 -22.00 24.91
CA PHE A 5 -2.76 -20.86 24.10
C PHE A 5 -4.07 -20.28 24.58
N LEU A 6 -4.29 -19.01 24.23
CA LEU A 6 -5.55 -18.30 24.47
C LEU A 6 -6.15 -17.88 23.14
N CYS A 7 -7.38 -18.32 22.86
CA CYS A 7 -8.08 -17.94 21.64
C CYS A 7 -8.56 -16.48 21.68
N LYS A 8 -8.23 -15.68 20.65
CA LYS A 8 -8.63 -14.26 20.57
C LYS A 8 -10.14 -14.04 20.45
N LYS A 9 -10.85 -14.93 19.74
CA LYS A 9 -12.31 -14.81 19.53
C LYS A 9 -13.10 -15.21 20.78
N CYS A 10 -12.67 -16.29 21.44
CA CYS A 10 -13.48 -16.99 22.44
C CYS A 10 -12.92 -16.87 23.86
N ARG A 11 -11.70 -16.35 24.02
CA ARG A 11 -11.00 -16.10 25.29
C ARG A 11 -10.87 -17.33 26.20
N LYS A 12 -11.07 -18.53 25.65
CA LYS A 12 -10.84 -19.81 26.32
C LYS A 12 -9.39 -20.22 26.14
N ALA A 13 -8.79 -20.71 27.23
CA ALA A 13 -7.47 -21.33 27.20
C ALA A 13 -7.59 -22.76 26.67
N PHE A 14 -6.66 -23.18 25.82
CA PHE A 14 -6.55 -24.55 25.34
C PHE A 14 -5.09 -25.00 25.33
N TYR A 15 -4.88 -26.30 25.41
CA TYR A 15 -3.56 -26.92 25.35
C TYR A 15 -3.42 -27.65 24.03
N LYS A 16 -2.26 -27.50 23.40
CA LYS A 16 -1.93 -28.20 22.16
C LYS A 16 -0.55 -28.83 22.30
N ASP A 17 -0.46 -30.10 21.89
CA ASP A 17 0.82 -30.79 21.81
C ASP A 17 1.50 -30.46 20.47
N MET A 18 2.69 -29.88 20.55
CA MET A 18 3.47 -29.43 19.38
C MET A 18 4.29 -30.55 18.74
N GLU A 19 4.36 -31.73 19.34
CA GLU A 19 5.03 -32.88 18.72
C GLU A 19 4.21 -33.51 17.60
N LYS A 20 2.88 -33.31 17.61
CA LYS A 20 1.95 -33.81 16.60
C LYS A 20 1.10 -32.64 16.11
N TYR A 21 1.63 -31.93 15.13
CA TYR A 21 0.99 -30.78 14.53
C TYR A 21 0.37 -31.15 13.18
N GLU A 22 -0.96 -31.13 13.09
CA GLU A 22 -1.71 -31.37 11.85
C GLU A 22 -2.49 -30.12 11.43
N GLU A 23 -2.95 -30.06 10.17
CA GLU A 23 -3.68 -28.91 9.61
C GLU A 23 -4.99 -28.59 10.36
N SER A 24 -5.64 -29.61 10.94
CA SER A 24 -6.82 -29.44 11.81
C SER A 24 -6.50 -28.66 13.09
N ASP A 25 -5.23 -28.65 13.49
CA ASP A 25 -4.78 -28.02 14.72
C ASP A 25 -4.53 -26.54 14.56
N GLU A 26 -4.64 -25.97 13.37
CA GLU A 26 -4.51 -24.53 13.12
C GLU A 26 -5.72 -23.75 13.69
N PHE A 27 -6.77 -24.46 14.07
CA PHE A 27 -8.02 -23.91 14.57
C PHE A 27 -8.18 -24.10 16.07
N CYS A 28 -8.83 -23.12 16.71
CA CYS A 28 -9.22 -23.27 18.11
C CYS A 28 -10.35 -24.30 18.24
N PRO A 29 -10.23 -25.32 19.11
CA PRO A 29 -11.22 -26.40 19.25
C PRO A 29 -12.59 -25.96 19.79
N TYR A 30 -12.72 -24.72 20.24
CA TYR A 30 -13.95 -24.20 20.81
C TYR A 30 -14.80 -23.37 19.85
N CYS A 31 -14.21 -22.83 18.76
CA CYS A 31 -14.92 -21.86 17.91
C CYS A 31 -14.32 -21.65 16.52
N ASP A 32 -13.49 -22.58 16.05
CA ASP A 32 -12.90 -22.62 14.72
C ASP A 32 -12.15 -21.35 14.31
N ASN A 33 -11.61 -20.63 15.31
CA ASN A 33 -10.76 -19.49 15.01
C ASN A 33 -9.37 -19.99 14.58
N HIS A 34 -8.99 -19.74 13.32
CA HIS A 34 -7.64 -19.95 12.82
C HIS A 34 -6.66 -19.07 13.59
N TYR A 35 -5.76 -19.67 14.37
CA TYR A 35 -4.82 -18.93 15.22
C TYR A 35 -3.42 -18.83 14.63
N VAL A 36 -3.11 -19.63 13.61
CA VAL A 36 -1.92 -19.44 12.77
C VAL A 36 -2.22 -18.31 11.79
N ILE A 37 -1.33 -17.34 11.71
CA ILE A 37 -1.47 -16.19 10.81
C ILE A 37 -0.21 -16.12 9.98
N GLU A 38 -0.36 -15.91 8.68
CA GLU A 38 0.77 -15.73 7.78
C GLU A 38 1.66 -14.56 8.24
N ALA A 39 2.97 -14.77 8.15
CA ALA A 39 3.93 -13.74 8.46
C ALA A 39 3.78 -12.58 7.47
N LYS A 40 3.55 -11.37 7.99
CA LYS A 40 3.53 -10.16 7.15
C LYS A 40 4.94 -9.88 6.64
N THR A 41 5.15 -9.97 5.32
CA THR A 41 6.38 -9.55 4.68
C THR A 41 6.39 -8.02 4.51
N PRO A 42 7.53 -7.34 4.72
CA PRO A 42 7.63 -5.92 4.45
C PRO A 42 7.51 -5.70 2.94
N GLN A 43 6.40 -5.11 2.51
CA GLN A 43 6.25 -4.66 1.13
C GLN A 43 7.03 -3.37 0.95
N ALA A 44 7.85 -3.29 -0.12
CA ALA A 44 8.51 -2.04 -0.49
C ALA A 44 7.45 -1.03 -0.93
N VAL A 45 7.05 -0.16 -0.01
CA VAL A 45 6.18 0.98 -0.30
C VAL A 45 7.09 2.17 -0.58
N VAL A 46 6.99 2.76 -1.77
CA VAL A 46 7.66 4.02 -2.09
C VAL A 46 6.88 5.12 -1.38
N GLY A 47 7.38 5.53 -0.22
CA GLY A 47 6.89 6.72 0.48
C GLY A 47 7.42 7.98 -0.22
N PHE A 48 6.54 8.95 -0.44
CA PHE A 48 6.95 10.26 -0.93
C PHE A 48 6.95 11.24 0.24
N GLU A 49 8.12 11.75 0.61
CA GLU A 49 8.25 12.78 1.64
C GLU A 49 7.89 14.14 1.04
N GLY A 50 6.59 14.46 1.04
CA GLY A 50 6.14 15.82 0.76
C GLY A 50 6.34 16.70 1.98
N GLU A 51 7.23 17.68 1.89
CA GLU A 51 7.30 18.78 2.88
C GLU A 51 5.99 19.60 2.89
N ASP A 52 5.87 20.56 3.82
CA ASP A 52 4.69 21.43 3.92
C ASP A 52 4.37 22.10 2.57
N ALA A 53 3.16 21.85 2.05
CA ALA A 53 2.68 22.38 0.78
C ALA A 53 2.67 23.91 0.69
N ARG A 54 2.78 24.63 1.83
CA ARG A 54 2.93 26.10 1.87
C ARG A 54 4.35 26.57 1.58
N ILE A 55 5.35 25.72 1.86
CA ILE A 55 6.76 26.00 1.65
C ILE A 55 7.18 25.52 0.25
N ASP A 56 6.70 24.34 -0.16
CA ASP A 56 6.98 23.77 -1.47
C ASP A 56 5.70 23.26 -2.17
N ALA A 57 5.18 24.06 -3.09
CA ALA A 57 3.98 23.74 -3.86
C ALA A 57 4.25 22.90 -5.12
N ARG A 58 5.50 22.49 -5.39
CA ARG A 58 5.86 21.78 -6.64
C ARG A 58 5.16 20.42 -6.80
N MET A 59 4.71 19.83 -5.71
CA MET A 59 4.03 18.54 -5.70
C MET A 59 2.50 18.66 -5.87
N LEU A 60 1.98 19.89 -5.90
CA LEU A 60 0.56 20.17 -6.04
C LEU A 60 0.27 20.64 -7.47
N LYS A 61 -0.65 19.95 -8.15
CA LYS A 61 -1.07 20.31 -9.50
C LYS A 61 -2.12 21.42 -9.43
N ASP A 62 -1.82 22.60 -9.97
CA ASP A 62 -2.80 23.68 -10.16
C ASP A 62 -3.43 23.57 -11.55
N GLU A 63 -4.75 23.35 -11.61
CA GLU A 63 -5.50 23.18 -12.87
C GLU A 63 -5.68 24.49 -13.65
N ARG A 64 -5.40 25.65 -13.05
CA ARG A 64 -5.56 26.96 -13.71
C ARG A 64 -4.38 27.33 -14.60
N ILE A 65 -3.24 26.67 -14.41
CA ILE A 65 -2.00 26.95 -15.13
C ILE A 65 -2.00 26.10 -16.39
N LYS A 66 -1.78 26.72 -17.56
CA LYS A 66 -1.62 25.98 -18.82
C LYS A 66 -0.41 25.03 -18.67
N PRO A 67 -0.56 23.73 -18.94
CA PRO A 67 0.56 22.81 -18.88
C PRO A 67 1.62 23.26 -19.89
N GLN A 68 2.82 23.52 -19.39
CA GLN A 68 3.97 23.78 -20.24
C GLN A 68 4.44 22.42 -20.76
N ASN A 69 4.25 22.19 -22.05
CA ASN A 69 4.76 20.99 -22.70
C ASN A 69 6.26 21.20 -22.84
N ASN A 70 7.07 20.47 -22.08
CA ASN A 70 8.52 20.53 -22.27
C ASN A 70 8.81 20.08 -23.71
N HIS A 71 9.21 21.04 -24.55
CA HIS A 71 9.41 20.84 -25.99
C HIS A 71 10.21 19.55 -26.26
N THR A 72 9.60 18.61 -26.97
CA THR A 72 10.35 17.56 -27.66
C THR A 72 10.58 18.00 -29.09
N VAL A 73 11.64 17.51 -29.75
CA VAL A 73 11.97 17.84 -31.15
C VAL A 73 10.80 17.57 -32.13
N PHE A 74 9.79 16.80 -31.70
CA PHE A 74 8.68 16.34 -32.53
C PHE A 74 7.31 16.96 -32.19
N THR A 75 7.22 17.82 -31.17
CA THR A 75 5.94 18.39 -30.72
C THR A 75 6.11 19.89 -30.46
N MET A 76 5.56 20.70 -31.36
CA MET A 76 5.45 22.15 -31.19
C MET A 76 4.14 22.49 -30.49
N ASP A 77 4.11 23.61 -29.77
CA ASP A 77 2.90 24.05 -29.10
C ASP A 77 1.89 24.61 -30.13
N PRO A 78 0.58 24.34 -29.96
CA PRO A 78 -0.43 24.79 -30.91
C PRO A 78 -0.51 26.33 -31.03
N ASP A 79 -0.07 27.06 -30.01
CA ASP A 79 0.02 28.52 -30.05
C ASP A 79 1.16 29.01 -30.96
N GLU A 80 2.28 28.28 -31.02
CA GLU A 80 3.41 28.59 -31.89
C GLU A 80 3.10 28.23 -33.35
N GLU A 81 2.40 27.11 -33.57
CA GLU A 81 1.89 26.73 -34.90
C GLU A 81 0.91 27.79 -35.43
N ALA A 82 -0.01 28.27 -34.58
CA ALA A 82 -0.93 29.33 -34.95
C ALA A 82 -0.20 30.65 -35.29
N ALA A 83 0.82 31.02 -34.52
CA ALA A 83 1.61 32.23 -34.78
C ALA A 83 2.43 32.16 -36.08
N LEU A 84 2.81 30.96 -36.54
CA LEU A 84 3.52 30.75 -37.81
C LEU A 84 2.60 30.77 -39.04
N LEU A 85 1.30 30.51 -38.86
CA LEU A 85 0.31 30.43 -39.94
C LEU A 85 -0.41 31.77 -40.20
N ASP A 86 -0.21 32.78 -39.34
CA ASP A 86 -0.84 34.11 -39.40
C ASP A 86 -0.02 35.17 -40.17
N PHE A 87 0.86 34.77 -41.10
CA PHE A 87 1.58 35.65 -42.04
C PHE A 87 1.08 35.55 -43.49
#